data_AF-A0A416EAT6-F1
#
_entry.id   AF-A0A416EAT6-F1
#
_cell.length_a   1.000
_cell.length_b   1.000
_cell.length_c   1.000
_cell.angle_alpha   90.00
_cell.angle_beta   90.00
_cell.angle_gamma   90.00
#
_symmetry.space_group_name_H-M   'P 1'
#
loop_
_entity.id
_entity.type
_entity.pdbx_description
1 polymer ?
#
loop_
_entity_poly.entity_id
_entity_poly.type
_entity_poly.pdbx_seq_one_letter_code
_entity_poly.pdbx_strand_id
1 'polypeptide(L)'
;MHKRVILRHIRKNQLQRMILPIILLVICILLFLDLPFRDQLFPVKLESKADFKEAFAAGAAYAQIQSDTLYYSGYDFVRGKRVEGHYYYSLSDGRCRFYLLKADADGPESILEPAILKGKLIYKQDLYTQLVTSMSQSLDWTYQGLASISEPYFFSTVDYTTSKMIVLYAVLATGFAAACLGFLHAFLLLGFPQLTMAILRLRRYGKSSNILADVEKEMKEGCIAQTNTLYLTPHYCTVLENIRTLILPLDSLIWVYRHTILHKFLRFRFKPSYHLIFVLKNGKTYECMRFTKEETETVMTAIAGRYPDVLIGFSDQNKADAKKLMAKSHRKKY
;
A
#
# COMPACT_ATOMS: atom_id res chain seq x y z
N MET A 1 36.42 1.09 -21.37
CA MET A 1 35.02 1.31 -20.95
C MET A 1 34.84 0.81 -19.51
N HIS A 2 34.89 1.71 -18.53
CA HIS A 2 34.88 1.38 -17.09
C HIS A 2 33.53 0.76 -16.67
N LYS A 3 33.49 -0.56 -16.40
CA LYS A 3 32.35 -1.18 -15.70
C LYS A 3 32.32 -0.67 -14.26
N ARG A 4 31.40 0.26 -13.97
CA ARG A 4 31.13 0.79 -12.64
C ARG A 4 30.33 -0.21 -11.81
N VAL A 5 31.02 -1.06 -11.04
CA VAL A 5 30.43 -2.20 -10.32
C VAL A 5 29.41 -1.73 -9.28
N ILE A 6 29.72 -0.65 -8.56
CA ILE A 6 28.90 -0.13 -7.47
C ILE A 6 27.59 0.46 -8.02
N LEU A 7 27.66 1.24 -9.10
CA LEU A 7 26.49 1.81 -9.75
C LEU A 7 25.57 0.73 -10.34
N ARG A 8 26.14 -0.36 -10.86
CA ARG A 8 25.36 -1.50 -11.35
C ARG A 8 24.62 -2.20 -10.22
N HIS A 9 25.28 -2.40 -9.08
CA HIS A 9 24.66 -2.99 -7.89
C HIS A 9 23.54 -2.11 -7.34
N ILE A 10 23.76 -0.79 -7.26
CA ILE A 10 22.73 0.17 -6.84
C ILE A 10 21.50 0.10 -7.77
N ARG A 11 21.70 0.13 -9.09
CA ARG A 11 20.59 0.03 -10.06
C ARG A 11 19.84 -1.29 -9.94
N LYS A 12 20.53 -2.40 -9.76
CA LYS A 12 19.92 -3.72 -9.57
C LYS A 12 19.05 -3.76 -8.31
N ASN A 13 19.52 -3.20 -7.20
CA ASN A 13 18.77 -3.10 -5.96
C ASN A 13 17.52 -2.20 -6.12
N GLN A 14 17.64 -1.04 -6.78
CA GLN A 14 16.47 -0.20 -7.06
C GLN A 14 15.45 -0.91 -7.95
N LEU A 15 15.89 -1.67 -8.95
CA LEU A 15 15.00 -2.47 -9.80
C LEU A 15 14.25 -3.54 -8.99
N GLN A 16 14.93 -4.21 -8.06
CA GLN A 16 14.28 -5.16 -7.15
C GLN A 16 13.23 -4.49 -6.25
N ARG A 17 13.49 -3.26 -5.81
CA ARG A 17 12.53 -2.47 -5.01
C ARG A 17 11.32 -2.01 -5.80
N MET A 18 11.41 -1.91 -7.14
CA MET A 18 10.27 -1.57 -8.00
C MET A 18 9.26 -2.71 -8.14
N ILE A 19 9.66 -3.97 -7.88
CA ILE A 19 8.79 -5.14 -8.05
C ILE A 19 7.55 -5.03 -7.16
N LEU A 20 7.70 -4.67 -5.88
CA LEU A 20 6.58 -4.59 -4.95
C LEU A 20 5.55 -3.50 -5.33
N PRO A 21 5.94 -2.23 -5.60
CA PRO A 21 5.02 -1.22 -6.12
C PRO A 21 4.32 -1.64 -7.42
N ILE A 22 5.03 -2.29 -8.34
CA ILE A 22 4.44 -2.76 -9.61
C ILE A 22 3.37 -3.82 -9.34
N ILE A 23 3.66 -4.82 -8.50
CA ILE A 23 2.68 -5.84 -8.13
C ILE A 23 1.45 -5.20 -7.50
N LEU A 24 1.64 -4.23 -6.58
CA LEU A 24 0.53 -3.55 -5.92
C LEU A 24 -0.31 -2.73 -6.91
N LEU A 25 0.32 -2.04 -7.86
CA LEU A 25 -0.39 -1.33 -8.94
C LEU A 25 -1.22 -2.26 -9.80
N VAL A 26 -0.67 -3.41 -10.21
CA VAL A 26 -1.40 -4.40 -11.02
C VAL A 26 -2.62 -4.91 -10.25
N ILE A 27 -2.47 -5.26 -8.97
CA ILE A 27 -3.59 -5.69 -8.12
C ILE A 27 -4.66 -4.59 -8.01
N CYS A 28 -4.26 -3.34 -7.75
CA CYS A 28 -5.20 -2.23 -7.70
C CYS A 28 -5.94 -2.04 -9.03
N ILE A 29 -5.25 -2.13 -10.18
CA ILE A 29 -5.86 -1.99 -11.51
C ILE A 29 -6.87 -3.10 -11.75
N LEU A 30 -6.53 -4.36 -11.46
CA LEU A 30 -7.45 -5.49 -11.61
C LEU A 30 -8.72 -5.31 -10.76
N LEU A 31 -8.55 -4.90 -9.50
CA LEU A 31 -9.68 -4.62 -8.62
C LEU A 31 -10.53 -3.44 -9.10
N PHE A 32 -9.93 -2.41 -9.70
CA PHE A 32 -10.68 -1.30 -10.30
C PHE A 32 -11.47 -1.72 -11.55
N LEU A 33 -11.01 -2.73 -12.30
CA LEU A 33 -11.72 -3.25 -13.46
C LEU A 33 -12.91 -4.13 -13.07
N ASP A 34 -12.77 -4.94 -12.01
CA ASP A 34 -13.83 -5.84 -11.55
C ASP A 34 -14.94 -5.11 -10.76
N LEU A 35 -14.61 -3.99 -10.11
CA LEU A 35 -15.56 -3.24 -9.29
C LEU A 35 -16.29 -2.18 -10.13
N PRO A 36 -17.63 -2.08 -10.07
CA PRO A 36 -18.43 -1.08 -10.79
C PRO A 36 -18.33 0.32 -10.14
N PHE A 37 -17.11 0.74 -9.79
CA PHE A 37 -16.80 1.99 -9.12
C PHE A 37 -17.29 3.21 -9.92
N ARG A 38 -17.10 3.17 -11.24
CA ARG A 38 -17.50 4.26 -12.13
C ARG A 38 -19.01 4.44 -12.17
N ASP A 39 -19.74 3.33 -12.36
CA ASP A 39 -21.20 3.37 -12.52
C ASP A 39 -21.88 3.79 -11.23
N GLN A 40 -21.30 3.43 -10.07
CA GLN A 40 -21.82 3.84 -8.78
C GLN A 40 -21.58 5.32 -8.47
N LEU A 41 -20.39 5.87 -8.77
CA LEU A 41 -20.08 7.29 -8.54
C LEU A 41 -20.77 8.22 -9.54
N PHE A 42 -20.92 7.76 -10.78
CA PHE A 42 -21.55 8.49 -11.87
C PHE A 42 -22.76 7.71 -12.37
N PRO A 43 -23.85 7.65 -11.57
CA PRO A 43 -25.05 6.91 -11.95
C PRO A 43 -25.68 7.49 -13.21
N VAL A 44 -26.27 6.63 -14.03
CA VAL A 44 -27.02 7.05 -15.22
C VAL A 44 -28.26 7.81 -14.76
N LYS A 45 -28.50 8.99 -15.34
CA LYS A 45 -29.71 9.77 -15.07
C LYS A 45 -30.88 9.17 -15.85
N LEU A 46 -31.93 8.79 -15.14
CA LEU A 46 -33.17 8.27 -15.71
C LEU A 46 -34.30 9.25 -15.39
N GLU A 47 -35.15 9.47 -16.38
CA GLU A 47 -36.40 10.23 -16.18
C GLU A 47 -37.40 9.40 -15.37
N SER A 48 -38.36 10.07 -14.73
CA SER A 48 -39.39 9.40 -13.89
C SER A 48 -40.15 8.30 -14.63
N LYS A 49 -40.34 8.49 -15.94
CA LYS A 49 -41.07 7.57 -16.81
C LYS A 49 -40.24 6.46 -17.44
N ALA A 50 -38.91 6.45 -17.21
CA ALA A 50 -38.03 5.49 -17.85
C ALA A 50 -38.42 4.04 -17.55
N ASP A 51 -38.30 3.17 -18.55
CA ASP A 51 -38.57 1.74 -18.39
C ASP A 51 -37.36 1.07 -17.71
N PHE A 52 -37.57 0.49 -16.54
CA PHE A 52 -36.52 -0.16 -15.76
C PHE A 52 -35.93 -1.38 -16.49
N LYS A 53 -36.74 -2.05 -17.30
CA LYS A 53 -36.31 -3.20 -18.11
C LYS A 53 -35.35 -2.76 -19.22
N GLU A 54 -35.66 -1.66 -19.90
CA GLU A 54 -34.80 -1.12 -20.96
C GLU A 54 -33.50 -0.55 -20.39
N ALA A 55 -33.59 0.17 -19.27
CA ALA A 55 -32.41 0.68 -18.57
C ALA A 55 -31.50 -0.46 -18.08
N PHE A 56 -32.08 -1.54 -17.54
CA PHE A 56 -31.32 -2.72 -17.13
C PHE A 56 -30.71 -3.46 -18.33
N ALA A 57 -31.43 -3.62 -19.43
CA ALA A 57 -30.93 -4.22 -20.66
C ALA A 57 -29.80 -3.43 -21.31
N ALA A 58 -29.81 -2.09 -21.17
CA ALA A 58 -28.72 -1.21 -21.58
C ALA A 58 -27.48 -1.27 -20.67
N GLY A 59 -27.50 -2.08 -19.60
CA GLY A 59 -26.39 -2.24 -18.66
C GLY A 59 -26.32 -1.18 -17.56
N ALA A 60 -27.37 -0.36 -17.37
CA ALA A 60 -27.40 0.63 -16.29
C ALA A 60 -27.65 -0.04 -14.93
N ALA A 61 -26.60 -0.52 -14.28
CA ALA A 61 -26.70 -1.12 -12.96
C ALA A 61 -27.03 -0.10 -11.86
N TYR A 62 -26.52 1.13 -11.98
CA TYR A 62 -26.68 2.23 -11.03
C TYR A 62 -27.32 3.42 -11.71
N ALA A 63 -28.42 3.93 -11.13
CA ALA A 63 -29.17 5.01 -11.73
C ALA A 63 -29.62 6.05 -10.71
N GLN A 64 -29.84 7.27 -11.20
CA GLN A 64 -30.42 8.38 -10.48
C GLN A 64 -31.76 8.70 -11.15
N ILE A 65 -32.85 8.53 -10.41
CA ILE A 65 -34.22 8.71 -10.88
C ILE A 65 -34.84 9.91 -10.15
N GLN A 66 -35.54 10.76 -10.89
CA GLN A 66 -36.51 11.68 -10.29
C GLN A 66 -37.81 10.89 -10.10
N SER A 67 -38.16 10.56 -8.87
CA SER A 67 -39.35 9.72 -8.61
C SER A 67 -40.63 10.52 -8.76
N ASP A 68 -41.71 9.84 -9.20
CA ASP A 68 -43.08 10.31 -8.96
C ASP A 68 -43.42 10.20 -7.45
N THR A 69 -44.66 10.54 -7.09
CA THR A 69 -45.20 10.28 -5.75
C THR A 69 -45.13 8.78 -5.43
N LEU A 70 -44.48 8.42 -4.34
CA LEU A 70 -44.30 7.03 -3.92
C LEU A 70 -45.25 6.69 -2.78
N TYR A 71 -45.88 5.52 -2.88
CA TYR A 71 -46.81 5.01 -1.87
C TYR A 71 -46.19 3.82 -1.17
N TYR A 72 -46.25 3.80 0.16
CA TYR A 72 -45.79 2.66 0.93
C TYR A 72 -46.67 1.44 0.67
N SER A 73 -46.05 0.28 0.39
CA SER A 73 -46.80 -0.94 0.08
C SER A 73 -47.29 -1.69 1.32
N GLY A 74 -46.91 -1.26 2.53
CA GLY A 74 -47.21 -1.99 3.77
C GLY A 74 -46.24 -3.13 4.09
N TYR A 75 -45.18 -3.30 3.30
CA TYR A 75 -44.23 -4.42 3.44
C TYR A 75 -42.80 -3.96 3.66
N ASP A 76 -42.11 -4.66 4.56
CA ASP A 76 -40.73 -4.42 4.93
C ASP A 76 -39.78 -5.42 4.26
N PHE A 77 -38.62 -4.94 3.84
CA PHE A 77 -37.50 -5.76 3.43
C PHE A 77 -36.61 -6.09 4.63
N VAL A 78 -36.71 -7.33 5.09
CA VAL A 78 -35.97 -7.84 6.24
C VAL A 78 -34.79 -8.70 5.78
N ARG A 79 -33.59 -8.42 6.28
CA ARG A 79 -32.41 -9.27 6.09
C ARG A 79 -31.94 -9.79 7.46
N GLY A 80 -32.15 -11.08 7.71
CA GLY A 80 -31.91 -11.67 9.02
C GLY A 80 -32.95 -11.21 10.05
N LYS A 81 -32.52 -10.49 11.10
CA LYS A 81 -33.40 -9.95 12.16
C LYS A 81 -33.59 -8.43 12.09
N ARG A 82 -33.08 -7.77 11.04
CA ARG A 82 -33.11 -6.31 10.89
C ARG A 82 -33.88 -5.92 9.63
N VAL A 83 -34.78 -4.96 9.77
CA VAL A 83 -35.41 -4.27 8.64
C VAL A 83 -34.32 -3.41 7.97
N GLU A 84 -33.97 -3.74 6.73
CA GLU A 84 -32.98 -2.98 5.95
C GLU A 84 -33.67 -1.94 5.06
N GLY A 85 -34.94 -2.15 4.71
CA GLY A 85 -35.70 -1.22 3.87
C GLY A 85 -37.20 -1.47 3.87
N HIS A 86 -37.92 -0.62 3.15
CA HIS A 86 -39.37 -0.62 2.99
C HIS A 86 -39.71 -0.62 1.50
N TYR A 87 -40.76 -1.36 1.12
CA TYR A 87 -41.23 -1.40 -0.26
C TYR A 87 -42.20 -0.26 -0.55
N TYR A 88 -41.95 0.45 -1.63
CA TYR A 88 -42.79 1.52 -2.15
C TYR A 88 -43.20 1.21 -3.59
N TYR A 89 -44.30 1.78 -4.03
CA TYR A 89 -44.74 1.68 -5.42
C TYR A 89 -45.16 3.03 -5.98
N SER A 90 -44.99 3.20 -7.29
CA SER A 90 -45.55 4.33 -8.04
C SER A 90 -46.48 3.79 -9.13
N LEU A 91 -47.64 4.43 -9.28
CA LEU A 91 -48.57 4.18 -10.37
C LEU A 91 -48.44 5.32 -11.38
N SER A 92 -47.72 5.08 -12.49
CA SER A 92 -47.66 6.04 -13.59
C SER A 92 -47.80 5.36 -14.94
N ASP A 93 -48.59 5.99 -15.82
CA ASP A 93 -48.95 5.51 -17.16
C ASP A 93 -49.52 4.07 -17.19
N GLY A 94 -50.33 3.72 -16.18
CA GLY A 94 -50.99 2.40 -16.07
C GLY A 94 -50.05 1.26 -15.66
N ARG A 95 -48.80 1.55 -15.30
CA ARG A 95 -47.83 0.58 -14.79
C ARG A 95 -47.52 0.84 -13.31
N CYS A 96 -47.38 -0.23 -12.55
CA CYS A 96 -46.95 -0.24 -11.17
C CYS A 96 -45.45 -0.56 -11.12
N ARG A 97 -44.65 0.38 -10.63
CA ARG A 97 -43.20 0.21 -10.46
C ARG A 97 -42.88 0.07 -8.98
N PHE A 98 -41.97 -0.84 -8.64
CA PHE A 98 -41.55 -1.08 -7.27
C PHE A 98 -40.19 -0.43 -6.95
N TYR A 99 -40.15 0.20 -5.77
CA TYR A 99 -38.98 0.85 -5.19
C TYR A 99 -38.68 0.19 -3.85
N LEU A 100 -37.40 -0.04 -3.57
CA LEU A 100 -36.94 -0.54 -2.29
C LEU A 100 -36.10 0.55 -1.62
N LEU A 101 -36.70 1.24 -0.65
CA LEU A 101 -36.06 2.35 0.04
C LEU A 101 -35.43 1.90 1.35
N LYS A 102 -34.27 2.46 1.70
CA LYS A 102 -33.60 2.18 2.98
C LYS A 102 -34.46 2.61 4.16
N ALA A 103 -34.47 1.81 5.22
CA ALA A 103 -35.23 2.11 6.43
C ALA A 103 -34.62 3.32 7.17
N ASP A 104 -35.44 4.33 7.42
CA ASP A 104 -35.11 5.52 8.20
C ASP A 104 -35.49 5.33 9.68
N ALA A 105 -34.89 6.14 10.56
CA ALA A 105 -35.06 6.00 12.01
C ALA A 105 -36.49 6.29 12.49
N ASP A 106 -37.24 7.09 11.73
CA ASP A 106 -38.57 7.58 12.07
C ASP A 106 -39.70 6.65 11.55
N GLY A 107 -39.35 5.55 10.87
CA GLY A 107 -40.29 4.59 10.28
C GLY A 107 -40.74 4.95 8.85
N PRO A 108 -41.54 4.09 8.19
CA PRO A 108 -41.99 4.33 6.82
C PRO A 108 -43.09 5.40 6.76
N GLU A 109 -42.87 6.44 5.97
CA GLU A 109 -43.92 7.39 5.61
C GLU A 109 -44.88 6.77 4.60
N SER A 110 -46.18 7.02 4.75
CA SER A 110 -47.19 6.40 3.86
C SER A 110 -47.13 6.94 2.42
N ILE A 111 -46.75 8.21 2.26
CA ILE A 111 -46.65 8.89 0.96
C ILE A 111 -45.37 9.73 0.98
N LEU A 112 -44.52 9.54 -0.03
CA LEU A 112 -43.32 10.35 -0.24
C LEU A 112 -43.50 11.28 -1.44
N GLU A 113 -43.11 12.53 -1.26
CA GLU A 113 -43.11 13.53 -2.33
C GLU A 113 -42.03 13.23 -3.39
N PRO A 114 -42.21 13.69 -4.64
CA PRO A 114 -41.24 13.55 -5.72
C PRO A 114 -39.84 14.03 -5.32
N ALA A 115 -38.87 13.12 -5.34
CA ALA A 115 -37.50 13.41 -4.94
C ALA A 115 -36.49 12.78 -5.91
N ILE A 116 -35.25 13.27 -5.86
CA ILE A 116 -34.15 12.67 -6.61
C ILE A 116 -33.60 11.52 -5.79
N LEU A 117 -33.87 10.30 -6.24
CA LEU A 117 -33.40 9.08 -5.61
C LEU A 117 -32.21 8.50 -6.39
N LYS A 118 -31.23 7.98 -5.65
CA LYS A 118 -30.09 7.27 -6.23
C LYS A 118 -30.13 5.81 -5.77
N GLY A 119 -30.08 4.90 -6.73
CA GLY A 119 -30.47 3.51 -6.54
C GLY A 119 -29.74 2.56 -7.47
N LYS A 120 -29.72 1.28 -7.10
CA LYS A 120 -29.29 0.19 -7.96
C LYS A 120 -30.52 -0.44 -8.61
N LEU A 121 -30.49 -0.65 -9.91
CA LEU A 121 -31.51 -1.43 -10.61
C LEU A 121 -31.26 -2.93 -10.39
N ILE A 122 -32.27 -3.64 -9.91
CA ILE A 122 -32.15 -5.04 -9.51
C ILE A 122 -33.29 -5.84 -10.12
N TYR A 123 -32.93 -6.88 -10.85
CA TYR A 123 -33.85 -7.93 -11.25
C TYR A 123 -33.88 -9.04 -10.19
N LYS A 124 -35.04 -9.27 -9.56
CA LYS A 124 -35.23 -10.34 -8.56
C LYS A 124 -36.64 -10.91 -8.62
N GLN A 125 -36.79 -12.02 -9.33
CA GLN A 125 -38.07 -12.71 -9.50
C GLN A 125 -38.66 -13.24 -8.18
N ASP A 126 -37.82 -13.77 -7.29
CA ASP A 126 -38.30 -14.36 -6.03
C ASP A 126 -38.89 -13.30 -5.10
N LEU A 127 -38.21 -12.15 -4.95
CA LEU A 127 -38.72 -11.03 -4.14
C LEU A 127 -40.00 -10.46 -4.74
N TYR A 128 -40.05 -10.32 -6.06
CA TYR A 128 -41.25 -9.88 -6.77
C TYR A 128 -42.44 -10.81 -6.52
N THR A 129 -42.25 -12.12 -6.67
CA THR A 129 -43.32 -13.09 -6.50
C THR A 129 -43.84 -13.06 -5.06
N GLN A 130 -42.95 -12.96 -4.06
CA GLN A 130 -43.34 -12.83 -2.65
C GLN A 130 -44.12 -11.53 -2.40
N LEU A 131 -43.59 -10.39 -2.84
CA LEU A 131 -44.21 -9.08 -2.64
C LEU A 131 -45.59 -9.01 -3.28
N VAL A 132 -45.71 -9.39 -4.56
CA VAL A 132 -46.98 -9.33 -5.31
C VAL A 132 -47.99 -10.32 -4.75
N THR A 133 -47.55 -11.52 -4.32
CA THR A 133 -48.45 -12.48 -3.67
C THR A 133 -48.99 -11.89 -2.37
N SER A 134 -48.13 -11.35 -1.51
CA SER A 134 -48.55 -10.74 -0.25
C SER A 134 -49.45 -9.53 -0.47
N MET A 135 -49.11 -8.62 -1.39
CA MET A 135 -49.94 -7.47 -1.76
C MET A 135 -51.30 -7.89 -2.33
N SER A 136 -51.34 -8.92 -3.17
CA SER A 136 -52.60 -9.42 -3.75
C SER A 136 -53.56 -9.96 -2.68
N GLN A 137 -53.01 -10.62 -1.66
CA GLN A 137 -53.79 -11.15 -0.53
C GLN A 137 -54.31 -10.04 0.40
N SER A 138 -53.55 -8.97 0.59
CA SER A 138 -53.97 -7.86 1.46
C SER A 138 -54.93 -6.87 0.78
N LEU A 139 -54.89 -6.79 -0.55
CA LEU A 139 -55.74 -5.90 -1.35
C LEU A 139 -56.99 -6.61 -1.91
N ASP A 140 -57.24 -7.87 -1.55
CA ASP A 140 -58.28 -8.73 -2.14
C ASP A 140 -58.27 -8.73 -3.68
N TRP A 141 -57.07 -8.68 -4.27
CA TRP A 141 -56.85 -8.63 -5.72
C TRP A 141 -56.23 -9.94 -6.24
N THR A 142 -56.35 -10.22 -7.54
CA THR A 142 -55.70 -11.38 -8.17
C THR A 142 -54.20 -11.13 -8.46
N TYR A 143 -53.35 -12.12 -8.15
CA TYR A 143 -51.92 -12.08 -8.52
C TYR A 143 -51.71 -11.74 -10.01
N GLN A 144 -52.50 -12.34 -10.91
CA GLN A 144 -52.41 -12.10 -12.35
C GLN A 144 -52.74 -10.65 -12.73
N GLY A 145 -53.64 -9.99 -12.00
CA GLY A 145 -54.01 -8.59 -12.24
C GLY A 145 -52.93 -7.61 -11.79
N LEU A 146 -52.23 -7.87 -10.67
CA LEU A 146 -51.06 -7.06 -10.31
C LEU A 146 -49.88 -7.35 -11.22
N ALA A 147 -49.68 -8.62 -11.60
CA ALA A 147 -48.57 -9.03 -12.44
C ALA A 147 -48.68 -8.54 -13.89
N SER A 148 -49.87 -8.19 -14.37
CA SER A 148 -50.04 -7.62 -15.72
C SER A 148 -49.65 -6.15 -15.80
N ILE A 149 -49.65 -5.43 -14.66
CA ILE A 149 -49.31 -4.00 -14.57
C ILE A 149 -47.94 -3.75 -13.93
N SER A 150 -47.30 -4.77 -13.36
CA SER A 150 -46.01 -4.63 -12.67
C SER A 150 -44.94 -5.55 -13.24
N GLU A 151 -43.67 -5.19 -13.01
CA GLU A 151 -42.52 -5.92 -13.53
C GLU A 151 -41.55 -6.32 -12.41
N PRO A 152 -40.78 -7.41 -12.57
CA PRO A 152 -39.83 -7.92 -11.58
C PRO A 152 -38.51 -7.12 -11.50
N TYR A 153 -38.56 -5.82 -11.79
CA TYR A 153 -37.46 -4.88 -11.69
C TYR A 153 -37.69 -3.92 -10.53
N PHE A 154 -36.70 -3.81 -9.65
CA PHE A 154 -36.73 -2.94 -8.48
C PHE A 154 -35.68 -1.85 -8.59
N PHE A 155 -36.04 -0.64 -8.17
CA PHE A 155 -35.06 0.40 -7.86
C PHE A 155 -34.73 0.38 -6.37
N SER A 156 -33.55 -0.13 -6.02
CA SER A 156 -33.12 -0.31 -4.63
C SER A 156 -32.14 0.76 -4.18
N THR A 157 -32.52 1.60 -3.21
CA THR A 157 -31.57 2.51 -2.54
C THR A 157 -30.81 1.80 -1.41
N VAL A 158 -31.32 0.68 -0.91
CA VAL A 158 -30.65 -0.19 0.08
C VAL A 158 -29.31 -0.70 -0.46
N ASP A 159 -29.30 -1.13 -1.72
CA ASP A 159 -28.12 -1.71 -2.36
C ASP A 159 -27.23 -0.66 -3.06
N TYR A 160 -27.61 0.62 -3.04
CA TYR A 160 -26.96 1.69 -3.81
C TYR A 160 -25.64 2.16 -3.21
N THR A 161 -25.44 2.08 -1.90
CA THR A 161 -24.16 2.43 -1.27
C THR A 161 -24.15 1.93 0.17
N THR A 162 -23.56 0.76 0.39
CA THR A 162 -23.12 0.42 1.75
C THR A 162 -21.94 1.35 2.07
N SER A 163 -21.97 2.06 3.20
CA SER A 163 -20.83 2.88 3.68
C SER A 163 -19.49 2.13 3.62
N LYS A 164 -19.53 0.80 3.76
CA LYS A 164 -18.42 -0.13 3.58
C LYS A 164 -17.77 -0.06 2.18
N MET A 165 -18.54 0.12 1.10
CA MET A 165 -18.01 0.23 -0.27
C MET A 165 -17.24 1.54 -0.47
N ILE A 166 -17.75 2.66 0.04
CA ILE A 166 -17.06 3.95 -0.03
C ILE A 166 -15.72 3.88 0.72
N VAL A 167 -15.70 3.29 1.92
CA VAL A 167 -14.47 3.09 2.68
C VAL A 167 -13.49 2.20 1.91
N LEU A 168 -13.98 1.10 1.31
CA LEU A 168 -13.15 0.22 0.48
C LEU A 168 -12.52 0.97 -0.68
N TYR A 169 -13.29 1.81 -1.39
CA TYR A 169 -12.76 2.63 -2.48
C TYR A 169 -11.73 3.66 -2.01
N ALA A 170 -11.95 4.29 -0.86
CA ALA A 170 -10.97 5.22 -0.29
C ALA A 170 -9.65 4.52 0.07
N VAL A 171 -9.71 3.32 0.65
CA VAL A 171 -8.54 2.49 0.95
C VAL A 171 -7.82 2.07 -0.33
N LEU A 172 -8.56 1.71 -1.37
CA LEU A 172 -7.99 1.27 -2.64
C LEU A 172 -7.34 2.44 -3.41
N ALA A 173 -7.97 3.62 -3.42
CA ALA A 173 -7.41 4.84 -4.01
C ALA A 173 -6.16 5.33 -3.29
N THR A 174 -6.14 5.28 -1.95
CA THR A 174 -4.95 5.65 -1.16
C THR A 174 -3.80 4.65 -1.35
N GLY A 175 -4.10 3.35 -1.41
CA GLY A 175 -3.13 2.30 -1.76
C GLY A 175 -2.53 2.50 -3.15
N PHE A 176 -3.37 2.80 -4.15
CA PHE A 176 -2.93 3.09 -5.51
C PHE A 176 -2.02 4.33 -5.56
N ALA A 177 -2.40 5.42 -4.90
CA ALA A 177 -1.60 6.64 -4.82
C ALA A 177 -0.22 6.38 -4.17
N ALA A 178 -0.19 5.60 -3.07
CA ALA A 178 1.05 5.23 -2.41
C ALA A 178 1.96 4.38 -3.30
N ALA A 179 1.41 3.44 -4.07
CA ALA A 179 2.18 2.64 -5.02
C ALA A 179 2.73 3.48 -6.19
N CYS A 180 1.94 4.42 -6.72
CA CYS A 180 2.40 5.38 -7.73
C CYS A 180 3.57 6.22 -7.21
N LEU A 181 3.46 6.76 -5.99
CA LEU A 181 4.55 7.53 -5.36
C LEU A 181 5.80 6.67 -5.15
N GLY A 182 5.63 5.42 -4.68
CA GLY A 182 6.73 4.48 -4.52
C GLY A 182 7.43 4.13 -5.84
N PHE A 183 6.65 3.90 -6.89
CA PHE A 183 7.14 3.65 -8.24
C PHE A 183 7.90 4.86 -8.80
N LEU A 184 7.31 6.07 -8.70
CA LEU A 184 7.92 7.30 -9.18
C LEU A 184 9.23 7.60 -8.44
N HIS A 185 9.26 7.43 -7.13
CA HIS A 185 10.48 7.58 -6.34
C HIS A 185 11.57 6.58 -6.77
N ALA A 186 11.22 5.31 -6.97
CA ALA A 186 12.18 4.30 -7.43
C ALA A 186 12.66 4.57 -8.87
N PHE A 187 11.78 5.02 -9.76
CA PHE A 187 12.11 5.42 -11.13
C PHE A 187 13.06 6.61 -11.17
N LEU A 188 12.82 7.64 -10.35
CA LEU A 188 13.73 8.78 -10.20
C LEU A 188 15.12 8.35 -9.73
N LEU A 189 15.20 7.42 -8.76
CA LEU A 189 16.47 6.86 -8.28
C LEU A 189 17.17 5.99 -9.33
N LEU A 190 16.44 5.37 -10.26
CA LEU A 190 17.02 4.59 -11.36
C LEU A 190 17.69 5.51 -12.40
N GLY A 191 17.04 6.61 -12.78
CA GLY A 191 17.58 7.61 -13.70
C GLY A 191 18.73 8.41 -13.11
N PHE A 192 18.60 8.83 -11.84
CA PHE A 192 19.60 9.59 -11.10
C PHE A 192 20.13 8.78 -9.91
N PRO A 193 21.04 7.81 -10.13
CA PRO A 193 21.58 7.01 -9.04
C PRO A 193 22.33 7.87 -8.00
N GLN A 194 22.79 9.06 -8.40
CA GLN A 194 23.47 10.03 -7.53
C GLN A 194 22.60 10.55 -6.37
N LEU A 195 21.27 10.47 -6.48
CA LEU A 195 20.33 10.85 -5.42
C LEU A 195 20.08 9.71 -4.41
N THR A 196 20.69 8.54 -4.63
CA THR A 196 20.58 7.44 -3.66
C THR A 196 21.20 7.86 -2.33
N MET A 197 20.52 7.56 -1.22
CA MET A 197 20.99 7.87 0.14
C MET A 197 22.43 7.41 0.43
N ALA A 198 22.89 6.33 -0.21
CA ALA A 198 24.28 5.88 -0.17
C ALA A 198 25.27 6.95 -0.66
N ILE A 199 24.98 7.58 -1.79
CA ILE A 199 25.83 8.59 -2.44
C ILE A 199 25.66 9.97 -1.79
N LEU A 200 24.44 10.32 -1.35
CA LEU A 200 24.20 11.53 -0.58
C LEU A 200 24.97 11.55 0.76
N ARG A 201 25.14 10.40 1.40
CA ARG A 201 25.98 10.27 2.60
C ARG A 201 27.46 10.55 2.30
N LEU A 202 27.95 10.12 1.15
CA LEU A 202 29.34 10.34 0.72
C LEU A 202 29.67 11.80 0.45
N ARG A 203 28.67 12.61 0.06
CA ARG A 203 28.85 14.06 -0.17
C ARG A 203 29.37 14.82 1.05
N ARG A 204 29.26 14.26 2.26
CA ARG A 204 29.80 14.85 3.50
C ARG A 204 31.31 14.70 3.66
N TYR A 205 31.90 13.73 2.98
CA TYR A 205 33.33 13.42 3.06
C TYR A 205 34.10 14.04 1.87
N GLY A 206 33.39 14.60 0.89
CA GLY A 206 33.97 15.24 -0.28
C GLY A 206 33.06 15.15 -1.50
N LYS A 207 33.60 15.40 -2.70
CA LYS A 207 32.88 15.20 -3.96
C LYS A 207 32.62 13.70 -4.15
N SER A 208 31.35 13.30 -4.05
CA SER A 208 30.94 11.89 -4.07
C SER A 208 31.34 11.16 -5.35
N SER A 209 31.45 11.85 -6.49
CA SER A 209 31.91 11.26 -7.76
C SER A 209 33.38 10.86 -7.71
N ASN A 210 34.24 11.62 -7.02
CA ASN A 210 35.67 11.32 -6.91
C ASN A 210 35.88 10.14 -5.96
N ILE A 211 35.23 10.19 -4.79
CA ILE A 211 35.25 9.08 -3.81
C ILE A 211 34.78 7.78 -4.46
N LEU A 212 33.72 7.82 -5.26
CA LEU A 212 33.23 6.62 -5.95
C LEU A 212 34.24 6.09 -6.99
N ALA A 213 34.93 6.98 -7.71
CA ALA A 213 35.93 6.59 -8.69
C ALA A 213 37.18 6.00 -8.01
N ASP A 214 37.61 6.59 -6.90
CA ASP A 214 38.74 6.12 -6.09
C ASP A 214 38.46 4.75 -5.48
N VAL A 215 37.26 4.58 -4.90
CA VAL A 215 36.79 3.29 -4.38
C VAL A 215 36.74 2.24 -5.49
N GLU A 216 36.20 2.57 -6.67
CA GLU A 216 36.16 1.62 -7.79
C GLU A 216 37.55 1.28 -8.34
N LYS A 217 38.54 2.18 -8.18
CA LYS A 217 39.93 1.93 -8.54
C LYS A 217 40.58 0.98 -7.52
N GLU A 218 40.43 1.26 -6.23
CA GLU A 218 40.96 0.40 -5.15
C GLU A 218 40.35 -1.00 -5.19
N MET A 219 39.05 -1.13 -5.45
CA MET A 219 38.39 -2.43 -5.60
C MET A 219 38.95 -3.26 -6.77
N LYS A 220 39.53 -2.62 -7.79
CA LYS A 220 40.15 -3.32 -8.94
C LYS A 220 41.61 -3.68 -8.70
N GLU A 221 42.33 -2.83 -7.98
CA GLU A 221 43.75 -3.04 -7.66
C GLU A 221 43.94 -4.14 -6.62
N GLY A 222 42.96 -4.35 -5.72
CA GLY A 222 42.91 -5.50 -4.83
C GLY A 222 42.22 -5.18 -3.51
N CYS A 223 41.42 -6.11 -3.00
CA CYS A 223 40.79 -5.99 -1.68
C CYS A 223 41.66 -6.63 -0.60
N ILE A 224 41.77 -5.97 0.56
CA ILE A 224 42.50 -6.47 1.75
C ILE A 224 41.73 -7.63 2.38
N ALA A 225 40.41 -7.47 2.47
CA ALA A 225 39.50 -8.53 2.89
C ALA A 225 38.23 -8.44 2.05
N GLN A 226 37.74 -9.57 1.58
CA GLN A 226 36.51 -9.66 0.80
C GLN A 226 35.60 -10.72 1.42
N THR A 227 34.38 -10.32 1.70
CA THR A 227 33.26 -11.18 2.08
C THR A 227 32.17 -11.04 1.01
N ASN A 228 31.15 -11.90 1.02
CA ASN A 228 30.04 -11.85 0.05
C ASN A 228 29.37 -10.47 -0.08
N THR A 229 29.32 -9.69 1.00
CA THR A 229 28.64 -8.38 1.05
C THR A 229 29.56 -7.22 1.43
N LEU A 230 30.80 -7.47 1.85
CA LEU A 230 31.72 -6.45 2.36
C LEU A 230 33.06 -6.54 1.64
N TYR A 231 33.53 -5.40 1.13
CA TYR A 231 34.82 -5.24 0.50
C TYR A 231 35.61 -4.20 1.29
N LEU A 232 36.69 -4.66 1.90
CA LEU A 232 37.65 -3.83 2.60
C LEU A 232 38.77 -3.46 1.63
N THR A 233 38.79 -2.20 1.22
CA THR A 233 39.86 -1.58 0.43
C THR A 233 40.79 -0.79 1.33
N PRO A 234 42.00 -0.40 0.87
CA PRO A 234 42.96 0.33 1.67
C PRO A 234 42.40 1.54 2.40
N HIS A 235 41.61 2.40 1.72
CA HIS A 235 41.09 3.63 2.34
C HIS A 235 39.59 3.58 2.63
N TYR A 236 38.87 2.62 2.06
CA TYR A 236 37.42 2.54 2.20
C TYR A 236 36.93 1.14 2.61
N CYS A 237 35.86 1.09 3.39
CA CYS A 237 35.06 -0.11 3.61
C CYS A 237 33.75 0.05 2.83
N THR A 238 33.52 -0.82 1.86
CA THR A 238 32.29 -0.82 1.08
C THR A 238 31.45 -2.03 1.41
N VAL A 239 30.18 -1.79 1.71
CA VAL A 239 29.20 -2.82 2.00
C VAL A 239 28.12 -2.77 0.94
N LEU A 240 28.05 -3.83 0.15
CA LEU A 240 27.10 -4.04 -0.94
C LEU A 240 26.07 -5.09 -0.51
N GLU A 241 25.13 -4.69 0.34
CA GLU A 241 23.97 -5.54 0.66
C GLU A 241 22.87 -5.39 -0.40
N ASN A 242 21.96 -6.37 -0.45
CA ASN A 242 20.77 -6.34 -1.31
C ASN A 242 19.81 -5.21 -0.97
N ILE A 243 19.86 -4.66 0.24
CA ILE A 243 18.93 -3.59 0.68
C ILE A 243 19.66 -2.27 0.84
N ARG A 244 20.95 -2.27 1.19
CA ARG A 244 21.73 -1.08 1.51
C ARG A 244 23.10 -1.13 0.85
N THR A 245 23.49 -0.04 0.21
CA THR A 245 24.88 0.19 -0.19
C THR A 245 25.48 1.22 0.75
N LEU A 246 26.62 0.90 1.35
CA LEU A 246 27.32 1.79 2.26
C LEU A 246 28.79 1.86 1.83
N ILE A 247 29.35 3.06 1.83
CA ILE A 247 30.76 3.29 1.59
C ILE A 247 31.24 4.14 2.77
N LEU A 248 32.25 3.64 3.48
CA LEU A 248 32.81 4.24 4.69
C LEU A 248 34.29 4.55 4.47
N PRO A 249 34.73 5.80 4.63
CA PRO A 249 36.17 6.10 4.67
C PRO A 249 36.77 5.65 6.01
N LEU A 250 37.80 4.82 5.95
CA LEU A 250 38.47 4.22 7.12
C LEU A 250 39.21 5.26 7.97
N ASP A 251 39.68 6.36 7.38
CA ASP A 251 40.31 7.49 8.10
C ASP A 251 39.42 8.12 9.17
N SER A 252 38.10 7.96 9.02
CA SER A 252 37.10 8.53 9.91
C SER A 252 36.58 7.54 10.96
N LEU A 253 37.10 6.32 10.97
CA LEU A 253 36.70 5.26 11.87
C LEU A 253 37.33 5.46 13.27
N ILE A 254 36.54 5.25 14.33
CA ILE A 254 37.01 5.29 15.72
C ILE A 254 36.90 3.92 16.36
N TRP A 255 35.76 3.24 16.17
CA TRP A 255 35.43 2.04 16.92
C TRP A 255 34.69 1.04 16.03
N VAL A 256 35.13 -0.21 16.06
CA VAL A 256 34.45 -1.34 15.42
C VAL A 256 34.15 -2.38 16.48
N TYR A 257 32.89 -2.81 16.54
CA TYR A 257 32.52 -3.90 17.42
C TYR A 257 31.47 -4.81 16.77
N ARG A 258 31.45 -6.06 17.24
CA ARG A 258 30.48 -7.06 16.85
C ARG A 258 29.32 -7.07 17.83
N HIS A 259 28.11 -7.07 17.31
CA HIS A 259 26.88 -7.32 18.06
C HIS A 259 26.24 -8.61 17.55
N THR A 260 25.81 -9.49 18.45
CA THR A 260 25.17 -10.76 18.09
C THR A 260 23.67 -10.59 18.18
N ILE A 261 22.96 -10.78 17.06
CA ILE A 261 21.49 -10.77 17.05
C ILE A 261 20.98 -12.20 16.94
N LEU A 262 20.19 -12.60 17.92
CA LEU A 262 19.49 -13.88 17.92
C LEU A 262 18.10 -13.68 17.32
N HIS A 263 17.88 -14.12 16.08
CA HIS A 263 16.55 -14.10 15.50
C HIS A 263 15.69 -15.20 16.14
N LYS A 264 14.72 -14.79 16.95
CA LYS A 264 13.71 -15.68 17.54
C LYS A 264 12.38 -15.39 16.85
N PHE A 265 11.93 -16.31 16.00
CA PHE A 265 10.60 -16.24 15.38
C PHE A 265 9.86 -17.54 15.69
N LEU A 266 8.84 -17.45 16.56
CA LEU A 266 8.12 -18.60 17.13
C LEU A 266 9.06 -19.67 17.73
N ARG A 267 8.70 -20.97 17.63
CA ARG A 267 9.45 -22.12 18.17
C ARG A 267 10.74 -22.45 17.41
N PHE A 268 11.05 -21.74 16.32
CA PHE A 268 12.24 -22.02 15.51
C PHE A 268 13.44 -21.18 15.97
N ARG A 269 14.57 -21.86 16.23
CA ARG A 269 15.86 -21.22 16.52
C ARG A 269 16.62 -21.02 15.21
N PHE A 270 16.78 -19.77 14.78
CA PHE A 270 17.61 -19.45 13.64
C PHE A 270 19.08 -19.40 14.05
N LYS A 271 19.99 -19.65 13.09
CA LYS A 271 21.43 -19.45 13.31
C LYS A 271 21.69 -17.99 13.72
N PRO A 272 22.56 -17.74 14.71
CA PRO A 272 22.87 -16.38 15.15
C PRO A 272 23.45 -15.58 13.98
N SER A 273 22.96 -14.35 13.82
CA SER A 273 23.49 -13.40 12.83
C SER A 273 24.39 -12.40 13.54
N TYR A 274 25.59 -12.18 13.01
CA TYR A 274 26.53 -11.21 13.58
C TYR A 274 26.45 -9.90 12.81
N HIS A 275 26.33 -8.81 13.55
CA HIS A 275 26.23 -7.44 13.06
C HIS A 275 27.52 -6.71 13.40
N LEU A 276 28.16 -6.12 12.39
CA LEU A 276 29.35 -5.28 12.56
C LEU A 276 28.91 -3.83 12.67
N ILE A 277 29.27 -3.17 13.76
CA ILE A 277 28.94 -1.77 13.99
C ILE A 277 30.21 -0.94 13.88
N PHE A 278 30.19 -0.01 12.94
CA PHE A 278 31.24 0.97 12.68
C PHE A 278 30.83 2.32 13.28
N VAL A 279 31.63 2.86 14.18
CA VAL A 279 31.42 4.18 14.79
C VAL A 279 32.46 5.14 14.24
N LEU A 280 31.99 6.25 13.66
CA LEU A 280 32.86 7.24 13.03
C LEU A 280 33.08 8.47 13.94
N LYS A 281 34.12 9.25 13.62
CA LYS A 281 34.47 10.53 14.26
C LYS A 281 33.28 11.49 14.37
N ASN A 282 32.38 11.47 13.40
CA ASN A 282 31.19 12.33 13.35
C ASN A 282 30.01 11.87 14.24
N GLY A 283 30.21 10.87 15.11
CA GLY A 283 29.17 10.38 16.02
C GLY A 283 28.13 9.46 15.39
N LYS A 284 28.26 9.12 14.11
CA LYS A 284 27.33 8.20 13.43
C LYS A 284 27.79 6.76 13.55
N THR A 285 26.84 5.90 13.87
CA THR A 285 26.98 4.45 13.86
C THR A 285 26.42 3.88 12.56
N TYR A 286 27.16 2.98 11.94
CA TYR A 286 26.70 2.21 10.79
C TYR A 286 26.72 0.74 11.15
N GLU A 287 25.56 0.12 11.06
CA GLU A 287 25.37 -1.30 11.31
C GLU A 287 25.35 -2.03 9.97
N CYS A 288 26.27 -2.98 9.82
CA CYS A 288 26.33 -3.91 8.70
C CYS A 288 25.87 -5.27 9.21
N MET A 289 24.88 -5.87 8.54
CA MET A 289 24.10 -6.97 9.09
C MET A 289 24.48 -8.32 8.46
N ARG A 290 24.14 -9.42 9.14
CA ARG A 290 24.14 -10.80 8.58
C ARG A 290 25.51 -11.33 8.13
N PHE A 291 26.53 -11.19 8.96
CA PHE A 291 27.81 -11.86 8.77
C PHE A 291 27.88 -13.18 9.55
N THR A 292 28.72 -14.11 9.07
CA THR A 292 29.13 -15.27 9.86
C THR A 292 30.19 -14.88 10.90
N LYS A 293 30.39 -15.73 11.91
CA LYS A 293 31.38 -15.46 12.97
C LYS A 293 32.78 -15.28 12.36
N GLU A 294 33.17 -16.17 11.47
CA GLU A 294 34.47 -16.18 10.80
C GLU A 294 34.68 -14.91 9.96
N GLU A 295 33.69 -14.52 9.15
CA GLU A 295 33.75 -13.28 8.35
C GLU A 295 33.96 -12.04 9.23
N THR A 296 33.28 -11.96 10.38
CA THR A 296 33.48 -10.83 11.30
C THR A 296 34.88 -10.81 11.91
N GLU A 297 35.44 -11.97 12.25
CA GLU A 297 36.79 -12.06 12.83
C GLU A 297 37.86 -11.72 11.78
N THR A 298 37.70 -12.16 10.53
CA THR A 298 38.62 -11.82 9.42
C THR A 298 38.65 -10.31 9.19
N VAL A 299 37.48 -9.66 9.17
CA VAL A 299 37.39 -8.20 8.96
C VAL A 299 37.96 -7.43 10.17
N MET A 300 37.64 -7.84 11.40
CA MET A 300 38.21 -7.20 12.60
C MET A 300 39.73 -7.33 12.66
N THR A 301 40.27 -8.51 12.34
CA THR A 301 41.73 -8.76 12.32
C THR A 301 42.42 -7.95 11.23
N ALA A 302 41.82 -7.87 10.03
CA ALA A 302 42.35 -7.05 8.94
C ALA A 302 42.38 -5.56 9.29
N ILE A 303 41.38 -5.06 10.01
CA ILE A 303 41.35 -3.68 10.50
C ILE A 303 42.40 -3.48 11.60
N ALA A 304 42.52 -4.40 12.55
CA ALA A 304 43.50 -4.36 13.64
C ALA A 304 44.94 -4.23 13.15
N GLY A 305 45.30 -4.99 12.11
CA GLY A 305 46.65 -5.02 11.58
C GLY A 305 47.07 -3.74 10.85
N ARG A 306 46.11 -2.97 10.31
CA ARG A 306 46.41 -1.79 9.48
C ARG A 306 46.10 -0.46 10.16
N TYR A 307 45.16 -0.46 11.11
CA TYR A 307 44.66 0.73 11.80
C TYR A 307 44.74 0.55 13.32
N PRO A 308 45.95 0.68 13.91
CA PRO A 308 46.15 0.48 15.35
C PRO A 308 45.42 1.51 16.23
N ASP A 309 45.07 2.67 15.67
CA ASP A 309 44.34 3.73 16.39
C ASP A 309 42.83 3.47 16.52
N VAL A 310 42.30 2.42 15.88
CA VAL A 310 40.88 2.07 15.91
C VAL A 310 40.62 1.13 17.08
N LEU A 311 39.64 1.48 17.92
CA LEU A 311 39.19 0.62 19.01
C LEU A 311 38.50 -0.61 18.42
N ILE A 312 38.83 -1.81 18.91
CA ILE A 312 38.27 -3.07 18.42
C ILE A 312 37.60 -3.81 19.58
N GLY A 313 36.40 -4.34 19.31
CA GLY A 313 35.65 -5.14 20.27
C GLY A 313 34.79 -4.31 21.22
N PHE A 314 33.77 -4.96 21.78
CA PHE A 314 32.85 -4.34 22.72
C PHE A 314 33.43 -4.39 24.14
N SER A 315 33.68 -3.21 24.72
CA SER A 315 34.10 -3.03 26.11
C SER A 315 33.56 -1.71 26.63
N ASP A 316 33.20 -1.64 27.91
CA ASP A 316 32.73 -0.40 28.55
C ASP A 316 33.80 0.69 28.55
N GLN A 317 35.08 0.31 28.60
CA GLN A 317 36.21 1.22 28.43
C GLN A 317 36.25 1.79 27.00
N ASN A 318 36.15 0.94 25.99
CA ASN A 318 36.12 1.36 24.58
C ASN A 318 34.92 2.28 24.29
N LYS A 319 33.78 2.05 24.93
CA LYS A 319 32.59 2.91 24.82
C LYS A 319 32.85 4.30 25.41
N ALA A 320 33.49 4.38 26.57
CA ALA A 320 33.85 5.64 27.21
C ALA A 320 34.90 6.42 26.39
N ASP A 321 35.91 5.73 25.85
CA ASP A 321 36.98 6.35 25.07
C ASP A 321 36.53 6.76 23.68
N ALA A 322 35.66 5.97 23.03
CA ALA A 322 34.98 6.40 21.80
C ALA A 322 34.18 7.69 22.04
N LYS A 323 33.48 7.83 23.18
CA LYS A 323 32.73 9.05 23.53
C LYS A 323 33.65 10.27 23.69
N LYS A 324 34.82 10.10 24.32
CA LYS A 324 35.83 11.16 24.46
C LYS A 324 36.41 11.56 23.09
N LEU A 325 36.73 10.60 22.23
CA LEU A 325 37.27 10.84 20.89
C LEU A 325 36.25 11.53 19.97
N MET A 326 34.97 11.17 20.07
CA MET A 326 33.88 11.86 19.37
C MET A 326 33.76 13.32 19.84
N ALA A 327 33.75 13.56 21.15
CA ALA A 327 33.68 14.91 21.72
C ALA A 327 34.88 15.80 21.32
N LYS A 328 36.09 15.23 21.27
CA LYS A 328 37.30 15.93 20.82
C LYS A 328 37.25 16.29 19.34
N SER A 329 36.68 15.44 18.50
CA SER A 329 36.54 15.71 17.05
C SER A 329 35.48 16.78 16.75
N HIS A 330 34.41 16.86 17.55
CA HIS A 330 33.39 17.89 17.45
C HIS A 330 33.91 19.28 17.84
N ARG A 331 34.84 19.37 18.80
CA ARG A 331 35.48 20.65 19.20
C ARG A 331 36.45 21.21 18.16
N LYS A 332 37.05 20.38 17.31
CA LYS A 332 37.99 20.82 16.25
C LYS A 332 37.31 21.42 15.02
N LYS A 333 35.97 21.43 14.99
CA LYS A 333 35.15 21.83 13.83
C LYS A 333 34.47 23.20 14.01
N TYR A 334 34.74 23.87 15.13
CA TYR A 334 34.31 25.23 15.44
C TYR A 334 35.52 26.14 15.55
#